data_AF-A0A8S4BBK6-F1
#
_entry.id   AF-A0A8S4BBK6-F1
#
_cell.length_a   1.000
_cell.length_b   1.000
_cell.length_c   1.000
_cell.angle_alpha   90.00
_cell.angle_beta   90.00
_cell.angle_gamma   90.00
#
_symmetry.space_group_name_H-M   'P 1'
#
loop_
_entity.id
_entity.type
_entity.pdbx_description
1 polymer ?
#
loop_
_entity_poly.entity_id
_entity_poly.type
_entity_poly.pdbx_seq_one_letter_code
_entity_poly.pdbx_strand_id
1 'polypeptide(L)'
;MSEGRGRLSSVRGKGSLPVRAVAELLEPETLQLLKNECGGLQTLLKNNHQVFRVEAGRVHIRDWRDRNPRRAAGRRKPVAPGAVKTRPCWFHTHHPQGCPLQAQLCAYAHGTHDLRPSTRPLKKMKNTLC
;
A
#
# COMPACT_ATOMS: atom_id res chain seq x y z
N MET A 1 42.43 7.72 11.51
CA MET A 1 41.28 8.34 10.82
C MET A 1 40.94 7.46 9.63
N SER A 2 39.92 6.62 9.75
CA SER A 2 39.52 5.72 8.66
C SER A 2 38.02 5.91 8.41
N GLU A 3 37.70 6.87 7.54
CA GLU A 3 36.35 7.07 7.04
C GLU A 3 36.02 5.98 6.03
N GLY A 4 35.37 4.91 6.50
CA GLY A 4 34.67 3.96 5.66
C GLY A 4 33.45 4.62 5.05
N ARG A 5 33.64 5.31 3.93
CA ARG A 5 32.59 5.96 3.14
C ARG A 5 31.73 4.88 2.46
N GLY A 6 30.84 4.27 3.25
CA GLY A 6 29.78 3.40 2.78
C GLY A 6 28.85 4.22 1.89
N ARG A 7 29.09 4.15 0.57
CA ARG A 7 28.28 4.79 -0.45
C ARG A 7 26.90 4.14 -0.43
N LEU A 8 25.99 4.69 0.39
CA LEU A 8 24.57 4.31 0.38
C LEU A 8 23.99 4.79 -0.96
N SER A 9 24.12 3.95 -1.98
CA SER A 9 23.57 4.22 -3.31
C SER A 9 22.06 4.28 -3.19
N SER A 10 21.57 5.53 -3.18
CA SER A 10 20.23 6.00 -3.46
C SER A 10 19.31 4.90 -4.03
N VAL A 11 18.41 4.36 -3.21
CA VAL A 11 17.31 3.51 -3.73
C VAL A 11 16.26 4.44 -4.34
N ARG A 12 16.61 5.05 -5.48
CA ARG A 12 15.66 5.70 -6.39
C ARG A 12 15.14 4.65 -7.35
N GLY A 13 14.15 3.89 -6.89
CA GLY A 13 13.38 3.03 -7.77
C GLY A 13 13.19 1.63 -7.20
N LYS A 14 11.92 1.27 -7.00
CA LYS A 14 11.31 -0.08 -7.05
C LYS A 14 12.24 -1.28 -6.82
N GLY A 15 13.13 -1.22 -5.84
CA GLY A 15 14.10 -2.27 -5.54
C GLY A 15 13.50 -3.24 -4.54
N SER A 16 13.64 -4.54 -4.80
CA SER A 16 13.39 -5.56 -3.79
C SER A 16 14.70 -5.87 -3.07
N LEU A 17 14.70 -5.85 -1.75
CA LEU A 17 15.88 -6.16 -0.95
C LEU A 17 15.66 -7.49 -0.21
N PRO A 18 16.65 -8.39 -0.18
CA PRO A 18 16.53 -9.58 0.66
C PRO A 18 16.48 -9.16 2.14
N VAL A 19 15.72 -9.87 2.97
CA VAL A 19 15.55 -9.52 4.40
C VAL A 19 16.90 -9.41 5.12
N ARG A 20 17.89 -10.24 4.73
CA ARG A 20 19.27 -10.16 5.25
C ARG A 20 19.95 -8.82 4.97
N ALA A 21 19.81 -8.27 3.77
CA ALA A 21 20.40 -6.99 3.43
C ALA A 21 19.71 -5.85 4.20
N VAL A 22 18.40 -5.97 4.46
CA VAL A 22 17.70 -5.02 5.33
C VAL A 22 18.23 -5.10 6.76
N ALA A 23 18.53 -6.30 7.26
CA ALA A 23 19.16 -6.46 8.57
C ALA A 23 20.59 -5.91 8.61
N GLU A 24 21.39 -6.12 7.56
CA GLU A 24 22.75 -5.57 7.45
C GLU A 24 22.79 -4.03 7.37
N LEU A 25 21.71 -3.41 6.89
CA LEU A 25 21.55 -1.95 6.87
C LEU A 25 21.12 -1.36 8.23
N LEU A 26 20.65 -2.20 9.15
CA LEU A 26 20.21 -1.80 10.49
C LEU A 26 21.31 -2.09 11.49
N GLU A 27 21.48 -1.19 12.46
CA GLU A 27 22.43 -1.41 13.54
C GLU A 27 22.03 -2.63 14.41
N PRO A 28 23.01 -3.39 14.94
CA PRO A 28 22.75 -4.56 15.77
C PRO A 28 21.88 -4.24 16.99
N GLU A 29 22.07 -3.08 17.63
CA GLU A 29 21.24 -2.66 18.77
C GLU A 29 19.78 -2.49 18.36
N THR A 30 19.54 -1.88 17.20
CA THR A 30 18.18 -1.69 16.65
C THR A 30 17.51 -3.03 16.36
N LEU A 31 18.24 -4.00 15.82
CA LEU A 31 17.71 -5.35 15.58
C LEU A 31 17.36 -6.08 16.88
N GLN A 32 18.14 -5.89 17.94
CA GLN A 32 17.83 -6.45 19.27
C GLN A 32 16.60 -5.80 19.89
N LEU A 33 16.46 -4.48 19.80
CA LEU A 33 15.26 -3.77 20.27
C LEU A 33 14.01 -4.29 19.55
N LEU A 34 14.07 -4.41 18.22
CA LEU A 34 12.96 -4.94 17.43
C LEU A 34 12.58 -6.38 17.80
N LYS A 35 13.57 -7.20 18.20
CA LYS A 35 13.33 -8.55 18.72
C LYS A 35 12.56 -8.52 20.04
N ASN A 36 12.95 -7.65 20.96
CA ASN A 36 12.36 -7.57 22.30
C ASN A 36 10.93 -6.97 22.26
N GLU A 37 10.72 -5.95 21.43
CA GLU A 37 9.44 -5.22 21.39
C GLU A 37 8.39 -5.92 20.51
N CYS A 38 8.81 -6.42 19.35
CA CYS A 38 7.89 -6.81 18.28
C CYS A 38 8.16 -8.22 17.74
N GLY A 39 9.02 -9.01 18.37
CA GLY A 39 9.38 -10.34 17.88
C GLY A 39 10.27 -10.33 16.61
N GLY A 40 10.93 -9.20 16.31
CA GLY A 40 11.99 -9.09 15.32
C GLY A 40 11.62 -8.37 14.01
N LEU A 41 12.64 -8.11 13.19
CA LEU A 41 12.52 -7.38 11.92
C LEU A 41 11.47 -8.00 10.97
N GLN A 42 11.41 -9.33 10.87
CA GLN A 42 10.43 -9.99 10.00
C GLN A 42 9.00 -9.72 10.45
N THR A 43 8.74 -9.69 11.75
CA THR A 43 7.42 -9.42 12.31
C THR A 43 7.01 -7.98 12.07
N LEU A 44 7.95 -7.03 12.28
CA LEU A 44 7.73 -5.62 11.95
C LEU A 44 7.31 -5.43 10.49
N LEU A 45 8.03 -6.07 9.56
CA LEU A 45 7.77 -5.98 8.12
C LEU A 45 6.44 -6.64 7.73
N LYS A 46 6.08 -7.76 8.35
CA LYS A 46 4.80 -8.44 8.14
C LYS A 46 3.62 -7.65 8.72
N ASN A 47 3.80 -7.02 9.88
CA ASN A 47 2.77 -6.19 10.50
C ASN A 47 2.48 -4.94 9.64
N ASN A 48 3.55 -4.28 9.17
CA ASN A 48 3.49 -3.08 8.33
C ASN A 48 3.25 -3.39 6.84
N HIS A 49 2.36 -4.34 6.55
CA HIS A 49 1.98 -4.79 5.20
C HIS A 49 1.33 -3.70 4.31
N GLN A 50 0.99 -2.55 4.89
CA GLN A 50 0.51 -1.37 4.17
C GLN A 50 1.62 -0.76 3.30
N VAL A 51 2.85 -0.76 3.83
CA VAL A 51 4.04 -0.16 3.21
C VAL A 51 4.96 -1.23 2.65
N PHE A 52 5.15 -2.35 3.34
CA PHE A 52 6.06 -3.41 2.94
C PHE A 52 5.31 -4.63 2.40
N ARG A 53 5.87 -5.28 1.38
CA ARG A 53 5.44 -6.59 0.90
C ARG A 53 6.61 -7.55 1.05
N VAL A 54 6.42 -8.63 1.80
CA VAL A 54 7.44 -9.65 2.00
C VAL A 54 7.04 -10.89 1.21
N GLU A 55 7.81 -11.24 0.18
CA GLU A 55 7.60 -12.45 -0.63
C GLU A 55 8.94 -13.16 -0.87
N ALA A 56 8.97 -14.49 -0.74
CA ALA A 56 10.16 -15.33 -0.97
C ALA A 56 11.44 -14.82 -0.27
N GLY A 57 11.33 -14.33 0.97
CA GLY A 57 12.47 -13.81 1.73
C GLY A 57 13.00 -12.44 1.26
N ARG A 58 12.25 -11.73 0.41
CA ARG A 58 12.55 -10.39 -0.07
C ARG A 58 11.49 -9.40 0.37
N VAL A 59 11.93 -8.19 0.70
CA VAL A 59 11.12 -7.04 1.10
C VAL A 59 11.01 -6.09 -0.07
N HIS A 60 9.79 -5.69 -0.38
CA HIS A 60 9.46 -4.74 -1.41
C HIS A 60 8.74 -3.56 -0.78
N ILE A 61 9.06 -2.34 -1.22
CA ILE A 61 8.23 -1.18 -0.91
C ILE A 61 7.01 -1.24 -1.82
N ARG A 62 5.83 -1.15 -1.22
CA ARG A 62 4.57 -1.18 -1.95
C ARG A 62 4.35 0.12 -2.68
N ASP A 63 4.17 0.04 -3.99
CA ASP A 63 3.70 1.17 -4.80
C ASP A 63 2.19 1.28 -4.65
N TRP A 64 1.70 2.43 -4.17
CA TRP A 64 0.27 2.64 -3.93
C TRP A 64 -0.49 2.80 -5.25
N ARG A 65 0.25 3.15 -6.32
CA ARG A 65 -0.25 3.16 -7.70
C ARG A 65 -0.50 1.75 -8.23
N ASP A 66 0.22 0.75 -7.75
CA ASP A 66 0.06 -0.61 -8.24
C ASP A 66 -1.12 -1.27 -7.51
N ARG A 67 -2.25 -1.39 -8.21
CA ARG A 67 -3.39 -2.18 -7.77
C ARG A 67 -2.99 -3.65 -7.84
N ASN A 68 -2.25 -4.11 -6.84
CA ASN A 68 -1.69 -5.45 -6.77
C ASN A 68 -2.74 -6.50 -7.21
N PRO A 69 -2.52 -7.22 -8.33
CA PRO A 69 -3.47 -8.18 -8.87
C PRO A 69 -3.77 -9.32 -7.89
N ARG A 70 -2.86 -9.64 -6.95
CA ARG A 70 -3.12 -10.65 -5.91
C ARG A 70 -4.22 -10.24 -4.93
N ARG A 71 -4.42 -8.93 -4.69
CA ARG A 71 -5.58 -8.43 -3.91
C ARG A 71 -6.87 -8.40 -4.73
N ALA A 72 -6.79 -8.47 -6.06
CA ALA A 72 -7.96 -8.67 -6.91
C ALA A 72 -8.36 -10.15 -6.98
N ALA A 73 -7.39 -11.07 -6.92
CA ALA A 73 -7.64 -12.52 -6.89
C ALA A 73 -8.11 -13.04 -5.51
N GLY A 74 -7.72 -12.38 -4.41
CA GLY A 74 -8.13 -12.75 -3.05
C GLY A 74 -9.54 -12.28 -2.70
N ARG A 75 -10.55 -13.12 -2.95
CA ARG A 75 -11.89 -13.13 -2.31
C ARG A 75 -12.73 -11.84 -2.30
N ARG A 76 -12.29 -10.74 -2.92
CA ARG A 76 -13.17 -9.60 -3.19
C ARG A 76 -13.91 -9.92 -4.47
N LYS A 77 -15.23 -10.17 -4.34
CA LYS A 77 -16.14 -10.24 -5.50
C LYS A 77 -15.75 -9.12 -6.47
N PRO A 78 -15.60 -9.40 -7.78
CA PRO A 78 -15.27 -8.35 -8.75
C PRO A 78 -16.16 -7.17 -8.46
N VAL A 79 -15.54 -6.01 -8.23
CA VAL A 79 -16.29 -4.77 -7.99
C VAL A 79 -17.15 -4.60 -9.22
N ALA A 80 -18.46 -4.80 -9.06
CA ALA A 80 -19.39 -4.69 -10.16
C ALA A 80 -19.11 -3.37 -10.89
N PRO A 81 -19.10 -3.34 -12.23
CA PRO A 81 -18.72 -2.16 -13.01
C PRO A 81 -19.48 -0.88 -12.62
N GLY A 82 -20.62 -0.98 -11.95
CA GLY A 82 -21.39 0.13 -11.37
C GLY A 82 -20.92 0.68 -10.00
N ALA A 83 -19.81 0.20 -9.44
CA ALA A 83 -19.29 0.66 -8.14
C ALA A 83 -17.91 1.35 -8.21
N VAL A 84 -17.42 1.62 -9.43
CA VAL A 84 -16.17 2.37 -9.66
C VAL A 84 -16.50 3.84 -9.93
N LYS A 85 -15.67 4.75 -9.44
CA LYS A 85 -15.83 6.21 -9.57
C LYS A 85 -17.10 6.79 -8.94
N THR A 86 -17.56 6.19 -7.83
CA THR A 86 -18.74 6.67 -7.09
C THR A 86 -18.46 7.82 -6.12
N ARG A 87 -17.18 8.09 -5.85
CA ARG A 87 -16.71 9.16 -4.97
C ARG A 87 -15.57 9.91 -5.64
N PRO A 88 -15.42 11.22 -5.35
CA PRO A 88 -14.28 12.00 -5.82
C PRO A 88 -12.98 11.44 -5.25
N CYS A 89 -11.93 11.53 -6.05
CA CYS A 89 -10.58 11.11 -5.68
C CYS A 89 -9.95 12.15 -4.78
N TRP A 90 -9.73 11.78 -3.51
CA TRP A 90 -9.09 12.65 -2.53
C TRP A 90 -7.71 13.12 -2.99
N PHE A 91 -6.91 12.25 -3.62
CA PHE A 91 -5.61 12.63 -4.14
C PHE A 91 -5.71 13.64 -5.28
N HIS A 92 -6.75 13.58 -6.11
CA HIS A 92 -6.95 14.59 -7.14
C HIS A 92 -7.35 15.94 -6.53
N THR A 93 -8.17 15.94 -5.47
CA THR A 93 -8.70 17.18 -4.89
C THR A 93 -7.78 17.85 -3.87
N HIS A 94 -6.92 17.09 -3.17
CA HIS A 94 -6.14 17.61 -2.04
C HIS A 94 -4.63 17.41 -2.16
N HIS A 95 -4.14 16.62 -3.10
CA HIS A 95 -2.70 16.45 -3.26
C HIS A 95 -2.14 17.54 -4.18
N PRO A 96 -1.09 18.29 -3.80
CA PRO A 96 -0.55 19.39 -4.60
C PRO A 96 0.02 18.93 -5.96
N GLN A 97 0.40 17.66 -6.10
CA GLN A 97 0.85 17.05 -7.37
C GLN A 97 -0.27 16.27 -8.09
N GLY A 98 -1.52 16.38 -7.63
CA GLY A 98 -2.65 15.61 -8.13
C GLY A 98 -2.56 14.10 -7.85
N CYS A 99 -3.48 13.35 -8.46
CA CYS A 99 -3.51 11.91 -8.31
C CYS A 99 -2.39 11.25 -9.14
N PRO A 100 -1.58 10.35 -8.54
CA PRO A 100 -0.47 9.70 -9.24
C PRO A 100 -0.90 8.60 -10.22
N LEU A 101 -2.20 8.35 -10.34
CA LEU A 101 -2.81 7.41 -11.29
C LEU A 101 -3.45 8.15 -12.45
N GLN A 102 -3.45 7.53 -13.64
CA GLN A 102 -4.31 8.00 -14.73
C GLN A 102 -5.79 7.87 -14.34
N ALA A 103 -6.63 8.80 -14.78
CA ALA A 103 -8.06 8.82 -14.46
C ALA A 103 -8.80 7.52 -14.83
N GLN A 104 -8.33 6.79 -15.85
CA GLN A 104 -8.89 5.49 -16.25
C GLN A 104 -8.54 4.35 -15.28
N LEU A 105 -7.39 4.44 -14.60
CA LEU A 105 -6.91 3.42 -13.66
C LEU A 105 -7.29 3.73 -12.21
N CYS A 106 -7.73 4.95 -11.92
CA CYS A 106 -8.18 5.33 -10.58
C CYS A 106 -9.59 4.78 -10.30
N ALA A 107 -9.76 4.17 -9.13
CA ALA A 107 -11.06 3.70 -8.66
C ALA A 107 -12.00 4.85 -8.22
N TYR A 108 -11.47 6.07 -8.10
CA TYR A 108 -12.16 7.28 -7.66
C TYR A 108 -12.21 8.30 -8.80
N ALA A 109 -13.23 9.17 -8.80
CA ALA A 109 -13.45 10.13 -9.87
C ALA A 109 -12.45 11.30 -9.80
N HIS A 110 -11.75 11.62 -10.88
CA HIS A 110 -10.86 12.79 -10.97
C HIS A 110 -11.61 14.07 -11.40
N GLY A 111 -12.94 14.07 -11.33
CA GLY A 111 -13.79 15.18 -11.71
C GLY A 111 -15.26 14.78 -11.76
N THR A 112 -16.14 15.73 -12.05
CA THR A 112 -17.58 15.49 -12.17
C THR A 112 -17.93 14.59 -13.36
N HIS A 113 -17.18 14.68 -14.46
CA HIS A 113 -17.34 13.83 -15.65
C HIS A 113 -17.11 12.33 -15.37
N ASP A 114 -16.33 12.04 -14.34
CA ASP A 114 -15.96 10.69 -13.94
C ASP A 114 -16.85 10.14 -12.83
N LEU A 115 -17.62 11.00 -12.14
CA LEU A 115 -18.42 10.63 -10.99
C LEU A 115 -19.69 9.90 -11.44
N ARG A 116 -19.82 8.63 -11.04
CA ARG A 116 -20.97 7.79 -11.37
C ARG A 116 -21.83 7.56 -10.14
N PRO A 117 -23.17 7.70 -10.21
CA PRO A 117 -24.04 7.34 -9.10
C PRO A 117 -23.89 5.84 -8.80
N SER A 118 -23.79 5.48 -7.51
CA SER A 118 -23.71 4.09 -7.08
C SER A 118 -24.99 3.36 -7.46
N THR A 119 -24.92 2.38 -8.37
CA THR A 119 -26.08 1.56 -8.77
C THR A 119 -26.39 0.43 -7.79
N ARG A 120 -25.73 0.40 -6.62
CA ARG A 120 -26.04 -0.61 -5.58
C ARG A 120 -27.45 -0.37 -5.03
N PRO A 121 -28.33 -1.38 -5.05
CA PRO A 121 -29.59 -1.30 -4.31
C PRO A 121 -29.28 -1.02 -2.85
N LEU A 122 -29.87 0.04 -2.28
CA LEU A 122 -29.82 0.30 -0.85
C LEU A 122 -30.40 -0.93 -0.14
N LYS A 123 -29.56 -1.69 0.57
CA LYS A 123 -30.03 -2.82 1.38
C LYS A 123 -30.90 -2.21 2.49
N LYS A 124 -32.22 -2.30 2.34
CA LYS A 124 -33.22 -1.85 3.31
C LYS A 124 -32.82 -2.38 4.69
N MET A 125 -32.43 -1.47 5.60
CA MET A 125 -32.28 -1.81 7.02
C MET A 125 -33.66 -2.22 7.50
N LYS A 126 -33.86 -3.50 7.81
CA LYS A 126 -35.04 -3.93 8.56
C LYS A 126 -34.85 -3.40 9.97
N ASN A 127 -35.60 -2.35 10.30
CA ASN A 127 -35.70 -1.83 11.66
C ASN A 127 -36.41 -2.92 12.48
N THR A 128 -35.67 -3.63 13.32
CA THR A 128 -36.27 -4.50 14.33
C THR A 128 -36.75 -3.57 15.44
N LEU A 129 -38.04 -3.25 15.42
CA LEU A 129 -38.73 -2.67 16.57
C LEU A 129 -38.72 -3.72 17.70
N CYS A 130 -38.21 -3.31 18.85
CA CYS A 130 -38.43 -3.94 20.16
C CYS A 130 -39.67 -3.27 20.75
#